data_AF-A0A6M5YP77-F1
#
_entry.id   AF-A0A6M5YP77-F1
#
_cell.length_a   1.000
_cell.length_b   1.000
_cell.length_c   1.000
_cell.angle_alpha   90.00
_cell.angle_beta   90.00
_cell.angle_gamma   90.00
#
_symmetry.space_group_name_H-M   'P 1'
#
loop_
_entity.id
_entity.type
_entity.pdbx_description
1 polymer ?
#
loop_
_entity_poly.entity_id
_entity_poly.type
_entity_poly.pdbx_seq_one_letter_code
_entity_poly.pdbx_strand_id
1 'polypeptide(L)'
;MLQRPTAKQQVQAMLDRGWQWRDEYSDVLVHPDDYNLYATYNRADDTLTLSPALVAALSLVIPTPAGKNPRYWRDEQKAKSARR
;
A
#
# COMPACT_ATOMS: atom_id res chain seq x y z
N MET A 1 8.67 -8.90 -16.95
CA MET A 1 9.38 -8.61 -15.69
C MET A 1 8.62 -7.50 -14.99
N LEU A 2 8.02 -7.73 -13.81
CA LEU A 2 7.44 -6.63 -13.03
C LEU A 2 8.59 -5.80 -12.45
N GLN A 3 8.85 -4.63 -13.03
CA GLN A 3 9.76 -3.66 -12.40
C GLN A 3 9.12 -3.19 -11.09
N ARG A 4 9.89 -3.21 -10.01
CA ARG A 4 9.44 -2.60 -8.74
C ARG A 4 9.26 -1.10 -8.99
N PRO A 5 8.12 -0.51 -8.57
CA PRO A 5 7.91 0.91 -8.75
C PRO A 5 8.92 1.71 -7.91
N THR A 6 9.45 2.79 -8.46
CA THR A 6 10.34 3.71 -7.74
C THR A 6 9.61 4.39 -6.59
N ALA A 7 10.32 4.96 -5.60
CA ALA A 7 9.67 5.64 -4.49
C ALA A 7 8.80 6.80 -4.98
N LYS A 8 9.29 7.57 -5.95
CA LYS A 8 8.49 8.61 -6.63
C LYS A 8 7.18 8.07 -7.24
N GLN A 9 7.22 6.92 -7.90
CA GLN A 9 6.01 6.29 -8.47
C GLN A 9 5.04 5.84 -7.37
N GLN A 10 5.56 5.34 -6.25
CA GLN A 10 4.74 4.97 -5.09
C GLN A 10 4.07 6.20 -4.47
N VAL A 11 4.81 7.30 -4.29
CA VAL A 11 4.26 8.58 -3.81
C VAL A 11 3.13 9.06 -4.72
N GLN A 12 3.34 9.07 -6.04
CA GLN A 12 2.29 9.45 -6.98
C GLN A 12 1.05 8.56 -6.84
N ALA A 13 1.24 7.24 -6.73
CA ALA A 13 0.15 6.30 -6.58
C ALA A 13 -0.57 6.39 -5.21
N MET A 14 0.07 6.97 -4.19
CA MET A 14 -0.56 7.29 -2.91
C MET A 14 -1.40 8.57 -3.03
N LEU A 15 -0.85 9.62 -3.67
CA LEU A 15 -1.58 10.86 -3.96
C LEU A 15 -2.82 10.61 -4.82
N ASP A 16 -2.70 9.79 -5.87
CA ASP A 16 -3.83 9.39 -6.73
C ASP A 16 -4.92 8.63 -5.96
N ARG A 17 -4.58 8.03 -4.81
CA ARG A 17 -5.50 7.35 -3.89
C ARG A 17 -5.99 8.24 -2.75
N GLY A 18 -5.73 9.54 -2.81
CA GLY A 18 -6.23 10.52 -1.85
C GLY A 18 -5.36 10.75 -0.63
N TRP A 19 -4.13 10.22 -0.60
CA TRP A 19 -3.15 10.61 0.42
C TRP A 19 -2.75 12.07 0.21
N GLN A 20 -2.34 12.72 1.30
CA GLN A 20 -2.06 14.16 1.29
C GLN A 20 -0.69 14.43 1.90
N TRP A 21 -0.02 15.46 1.39
CA TRP A 21 1.14 16.02 2.09
C TRP A 21 0.68 16.65 3.39
N ARG A 22 1.43 16.41 4.48
CA ARG A 22 1.12 16.99 5.79
C ARG A 22 1.12 18.52 5.76
N ASP A 23 2.01 19.11 4.98
CA ASP A 23 2.15 20.55 4.74
C ASP A 23 2.83 20.78 3.38
N GLU A 24 2.86 22.03 2.90
CA GLU A 24 3.33 22.40 1.55
C GLU A 24 4.82 22.08 1.30
N TYR A 25 5.63 22.02 2.36
CA TYR A 25 7.07 21.76 2.28
C TYR A 25 7.44 20.41 2.88
N SER A 26 6.45 19.64 3.33
CA SER A 26 6.64 18.36 3.98
C SER A 26 7.07 17.32 2.98
N ASP A 27 7.96 16.47 3.46
CA ASP A 27 8.28 15.19 2.82
C ASP A 27 7.48 14.05 3.44
N VAL A 28 6.40 14.35 4.17
CA VAL A 28 5.54 13.37 4.83
C VAL A 28 4.17 13.34 4.17
N LEU A 29 3.79 12.18 3.63
CA LEU A 29 2.41 11.87 3.24
C LEU A 29 1.66 11.25 4.41
N VAL A 30 0.41 11.66 4.59
CA VAL A 30 -0.52 11.14 5.59
C VAL A 30 -1.78 10.60 4.92
N HIS A 31 -2.37 9.57 5.51
CA HIS A 31 -3.68 9.06 5.11
C HIS A 31 -4.79 10.03 5.56
N PRO A 32 -5.81 10.32 4.73
CA PRO A 32 -6.84 11.31 5.04
C PRO A 32 -7.66 10.98 6.29
N ASP A 33 -7.90 9.69 6.54
CA ASP A 33 -8.75 9.23 7.63
C ASP A 33 -7.98 8.70 8.86
N ASP A 34 -6.66 8.50 8.75
CA ASP A 34 -5.85 7.95 9.84
C ASP A 34 -4.43 8.52 9.82
N TYR A 35 -4.20 9.53 10.65
CA TYR A 35 -2.92 10.23 10.76
C TYR A 35 -1.77 9.35 11.31
N ASN A 36 -2.05 8.16 11.84
CA ASN A 36 -1.01 7.20 12.22
C ASN A 36 -0.41 6.47 11.01
N LEU A 37 -1.13 6.47 9.88
CA LEU A 37 -0.66 5.94 8.61
C LEU A 37 0.03 7.05 7.84
N TYR A 38 1.36 7.02 7.82
CA TYR A 38 2.16 8.00 7.12
C TYR A 38 3.34 7.36 6.40
N ALA A 39 3.86 8.05 5.39
CA ALA A 39 5.07 7.70 4.69
C ALA A 39 5.95 8.94 4.50
N THR A 40 7.25 8.80 4.73
CA THR A 40 8.24 9.87 4.55
C THR A 40 9.01 9.61 3.27
N TYR A 41 8.96 10.56 2.33
CA TYR A 41 9.66 10.50 1.06
C TYR A 41 10.97 11.26 1.12
N ASN A 42 12.09 10.56 1.03
CA ASN A 42 13.41 11.20 0.88
C ASN A 42 13.69 11.41 -0.62
N ARG A 43 13.63 12.67 -1.04
CA ARG A 43 13.85 13.10 -2.44
C ARG A 43 15.29 12.90 -2.91
N ALA A 44 16.26 13.06 -2.02
CA ALA A 44 17.68 12.98 -2.38
C ALA A 44 18.07 11.57 -2.81
N ASP A 45 17.54 10.57 -2.10
CA ASP A 45 17.88 9.17 -2.30
C ASP A 45 16.80 8.37 -3.06
N ASP A 46 15.68 9.02 -3.43
CA ASP A 46 14.46 8.40 -3.96
C ASP A 46 14.02 7.18 -3.12
N THR A 47 13.92 7.37 -1.80
CA THR A 47 13.50 6.33 -0.86
C THR A 47 12.21 6.71 -0.12
N LEU A 48 11.42 5.70 0.22
CA LEU A 48 10.16 5.86 0.93
C LEU A 48 10.21 5.07 2.24
N THR A 49 10.10 5.77 3.36
CA THR A 49 10.04 5.17 4.70
C THR A 49 8.59 5.13 5.16
N LEU A 50 8.09 3.96 5.55
CA LEU A 50 6.70 3.79 5.98
C LEU A 50 6.61 3.83 7.52
N SER A 51 5.52 4.36 8.06
CA SER A 51 5.25 4.29 9.49
C SER A 51 5.07 2.83 9.95
N PRO A 52 5.42 2.48 11.20
CA PRO A 52 5.19 1.13 11.72
C PRO A 52 3.74 0.65 11.59
N ALA A 53 2.78 1.56 11.81
CA ALA A 53 1.35 1.27 11.65
C ALA A 53 1.00 0.96 10.19
N LEU A 54 1.58 1.68 9.23
CA LEU A 54 1.38 1.42 7.80
C LEU A 54 2.00 0.08 7.38
N VAL A 55 3.19 -0.26 7.86
CA VAL A 55 3.80 -1.58 7.61
C VAL A 55 2.92 -2.70 8.17
N ALA A 56 2.40 -2.54 9.39
CA ALA A 56 1.48 -3.51 9.99
C ALA A 56 0.18 -3.64 9.16
N ALA A 57 -0.42 -2.52 8.74
CA ALA A 57 -1.62 -2.53 7.90
C ALA A 57 -1.38 -3.24 6.55
N LEU A 58 -0.25 -2.96 5.89
CA LEU A 58 0.10 -3.61 4.62
C LEU A 58 0.36 -5.11 4.77
N SER A 59 0.86 -5.55 5.94
CA SER A 59 1.09 -6.97 6.22
C SER A 59 -0.20 -7.79 6.29
N LEU A 60 -1.34 -7.13 6.56
CA LEU A 60 -2.66 -7.76 6.60
C LEU A 60 -3.31 -7.89 5.22
N VAL A 61 -2.78 -7.20 4.20
CA VAL A 61 -3.34 -7.25 2.85
C VAL A 61 -2.85 -8.52 2.14
N ILE A 62 -3.76 -9.45 1.89
CA ILE A 62 -3.49 -10.61 1.04
C ILE A 62 -3.74 -10.21 -0.43
N PRO A 63 -2.71 -10.03 -1.26
CA PRO A 63 -2.90 -9.61 -2.64
C PRO A 63 -3.67 -10.68 -3.41
N THR A 64 -4.68 -10.27 -4.19
CA THR A 64 -5.31 -11.20 -5.15
C THR A 64 -4.29 -11.55 -6.23
N PRO A 65 -4.06 -12.85 -6.53
CA PRO A 65 -3.06 -13.21 -7.54
C PRO A 65 -3.40 -12.61 -8.91
N ALA A 66 -2.38 -12.26 -9.68
CA ALA A 66 -2.55 -11.69 -11.01
C ALA A 66 -3.37 -12.63 -11.91
N GLY A 67 -4.33 -12.06 -12.66
CA GLY A 67 -5.22 -12.82 -13.55
C GLY A 67 -6.35 -13.58 -12.83
N LYS A 68 -6.52 -13.40 -11.51
CA LYS A 68 -7.64 -13.99 -10.77
C LYS A 68 -8.75 -12.98 -10.52
N ASN A 69 -9.98 -13.49 -10.46
CA ASN A 69 -11.18 -12.71 -10.18
C ASN A 69 -11.10 -12.09 -8.76
N PRO A 70 -11.65 -10.89 -8.52
CA PRO A 70 -11.81 -10.32 -7.17
C PRO A 70 -12.40 -11.26 -6.10
N ARG A 71 -13.18 -12.28 -6.48
CA ARG A 71 -13.74 -13.29 -5.56
C ARG A 71 -12.80 -14.46 -5.25
N TYR A 72 -11.60 -14.49 -5.83
CA TYR A 72 -10.66 -15.62 -5.73
C TYR A 72 -10.47 -16.14 -4.30
N TRP A 73 -10.24 -15.25 -3.34
CA TRP A 73 -10.00 -15.67 -1.95
C TRP A 73 -11.23 -16.29 -1.29
N ARG A 74 -12.44 -15.84 -1.65
CA ARG A 74 -13.70 -16.45 -1.17
C ARG A 74 -13.87 -17.86 -1.75
N ASP A 75 -13.52 -18.05 -3.02
CA ASP A 75 -13.65 -19.35 -3.69
C ASP A 75 -12.61 -20.36 -3.16
N GLU A 76 -11.38 -19.93 -2.92
CA GLU A 76 -10.30 -20.71 -2.27
C GLU A 76 -10.70 -21.19 -0.87
N GLN A 77 -11.27 -20.31 -0.04
CA GLN A 77 -11.72 -20.65 1.30
C GLN A 77 -12.85 -21.69 1.27
N LYS A 78 -13.85 -21.51 0.39
CA LYS A 78 -14.94 -22.50 0.21
C LYS A 78 -14.41 -23.86 -0.25
N ALA A 79 -13.49 -23.88 -1.20
CA ALA A 79 -12.90 -25.11 -1.71
C ALA A 79 -12.09 -25.87 -0.64
N LYS A 80 -11.41 -25.15 0.27
CA LYS A 80 -10.69 -25.76 1.40
C LYS A 80 -11.63 -26.35 2.45
N SER A 81 -12.73 -25.68 2.76
CA SER A 81 -13.73 -26.20 3.71
C SER A 81 -14.45 -27.45 3.21
N ALA A 82 -14.69 -27.57 1.90
CA ALA A 82 -15.37 -28.74 1.30
C ALA A 82 -14.50 -30.00 1.20
N ARG A 83 -13.19 -29.88 1.42
CA ARG A 83 -12.22 -31.00 1.38
C ARG A 83 -11.92 -31.58 2.77
N ARG A 84 -12.61 -31.09 3.80
CA ARG A 84 -12.45 -31.48 5.20
C ARG A 84 -13.67 -32.26 5.65
#